data_AF-A0A847QTE7-F1
#
_entry.id   AF-A0A847QTE7-F1
#
_cell.length_a   1.000
_cell.length_b   1.000
_cell.length_c   1.000
_cell.angle_alpha   90.00
_cell.angle_beta   90.00
_cell.angle_gamma   90.00
#
_symmetry.space_group_name_H-M   'P 1'
#
loop_
_entity.id
_entity.type
_entity.pdbx_description
1 polymer ?
#
loop_
_entity_poly.entity_id
_entity_poly.type
_entity_poly.pdbx_seq_one_letter_code
_entity_poly.pdbx_strand_id
1 'polypeptide(L)'
;MKVKEKPKDILGNILKQYGAEDKVLNRLTYKYMLHIDKLSKKYQYLEDGSLNELYVEECLQKAIEIYRFIKYSDNLLVVYEDLYGEENEKEKQFLESTLTDVIQYDTYKLKWQYPIRKDDLPIHQDDEVYTCIRHLYHVKEINIQKLFREIILSDIGGEMNFCSSIFIIDSNSGCIFHLYDDRGLLLFAPKEEYLTDVWKKFQDSIFTLDYSNFKIKVNSLYWLDKAKDDPNDLCLHGDITVIIGEEKLSYSCTASAAALRMLKTLSEDHLPTKGEQMLPCCGFSMIPNENLDEVDIIGCDNGVDWAVFHEDGMVKLITENGNPLFVYYLQYKDEILRFADIVEDYYKKSLPKNLPEDEFERNGYIAFWNEWHRRKGEEK
;
A
#
# COMPACT_ATOMS: atom_id res chain seq x y z
N MET A 1 12.15 -35.09 20.91
CA MET A 1 11.32 -33.90 21.17
C MET A 1 11.80 -32.79 20.26
N LYS A 2 10.97 -32.31 19.30
CA LYS A 2 11.29 -31.05 18.61
C LYS A 2 11.15 -29.95 19.67
N VAL A 3 12.20 -29.16 19.86
CA VAL A 3 12.14 -27.96 20.70
C VAL A 3 11.07 -27.06 20.07
N LYS A 4 10.00 -26.74 20.81
CA LYS A 4 9.03 -25.74 20.36
C LYS A 4 9.77 -24.40 20.34
N GLU A 5 9.78 -23.77 19.18
CA GLU A 5 10.37 -22.44 18.96
C GLU A 5 9.70 -21.42 19.89
N LYS A 6 10.47 -20.50 20.49
CA LYS A 6 9.91 -19.52 21.45
C LYS A 6 9.12 -18.45 20.70
N PRO A 7 8.10 -17.81 21.31
CA PRO A 7 7.33 -16.75 20.68
C PRO A 7 8.19 -15.62 20.10
N LYS A 8 9.27 -15.23 20.80
CA LYS A 8 10.22 -14.23 20.31
C LYS A 8 10.94 -14.65 19.03
N ASP A 9 11.36 -15.92 18.95
CA ASP A 9 12.05 -16.45 17.77
C ASP A 9 11.08 -16.53 16.58
N ILE A 10 9.81 -16.91 16.83
CA ILE A 10 8.73 -16.89 15.83
C ILE A 10 8.53 -15.46 15.28
N LEU A 11 8.36 -14.47 16.15
CA LEU A 11 8.21 -13.08 15.72
C LEU A 11 9.42 -12.61 14.89
N GLY A 12 10.64 -12.89 15.36
CA GLY A 12 11.86 -12.52 14.64
C GLY A 12 11.94 -13.15 13.25
N ASN A 13 11.48 -14.38 13.07
CA ASN A 13 11.42 -15.02 11.76
C ASN A 13 10.34 -14.41 10.85
N ILE A 14 9.21 -13.98 11.41
CA ILE A 14 8.17 -13.28 10.65
C ILE A 14 8.66 -11.91 10.20
N LEU A 15 9.24 -11.10 11.10
CA LEU A 15 9.76 -9.77 10.77
C LEU A 15 10.84 -9.79 9.67
N LYS A 16 11.67 -10.85 9.61
CA LYS A 16 12.62 -11.05 8.50
C LYS A 16 11.94 -11.19 7.14
N GLN A 17 10.73 -11.77 7.07
CA GLN A 17 9.97 -11.87 5.81
C GLN A 17 9.53 -10.49 5.31
N TYR A 18 9.35 -9.54 6.24
CA TYR A 18 9.04 -8.14 5.95
C TYR A 18 10.30 -7.27 5.74
N GLY A 19 11.51 -7.86 5.83
CA GLY A 19 12.76 -7.08 5.84
C GLY A 19 12.87 -6.13 7.04
N ALA A 20 12.10 -6.36 8.09
CA ALA A 20 11.98 -5.47 9.23
C ALA A 20 12.87 -5.92 10.40
N GLU A 21 13.43 -4.93 11.10
CA GLU A 21 14.13 -5.13 12.38
C GLU A 21 13.12 -5.31 13.52
N ASP A 22 13.60 -5.81 14.67
CA ASP A 22 12.80 -5.96 15.90
C ASP A 22 12.58 -4.61 16.59
N LYS A 23 11.75 -3.76 15.97
CA LYS A 23 11.28 -2.46 16.45
C LYS A 23 9.79 -2.53 16.80
N VAL A 24 9.26 -1.50 17.47
CA VAL A 24 7.82 -1.37 17.76
C VAL A 24 6.98 -1.58 16.49
N LEU A 25 5.95 -2.42 16.58
CA LEU A 25 5.18 -2.91 15.44
C LEU A 25 4.20 -1.86 14.91
N ASN A 26 3.81 -0.88 15.72
CA ASN A 26 2.98 0.24 15.26
C ASN A 26 3.70 1.14 14.24
N ARG A 27 5.01 0.94 14.03
CA ARG A 27 5.81 1.58 12.98
C ARG A 27 6.12 0.66 11.81
N LEU A 28 5.60 -0.57 11.81
CA LEU A 28 5.80 -1.48 10.70
C LEU A 28 5.13 -0.93 9.45
N THR A 29 5.91 -0.80 8.40
CA THR A 29 5.43 -0.48 7.06
C THR A 29 5.98 -1.51 6.09
N TYR A 30 5.20 -1.84 5.07
CA TYR A 30 5.61 -2.83 4.09
C TYR A 30 4.86 -2.66 2.77
N LYS A 31 5.51 -3.05 1.68
CA LYS A 31 4.99 -2.92 0.31
C LYS A 31 3.61 -3.57 0.13
N TYR A 32 3.37 -4.70 0.79
CA TYR A 32 2.09 -5.40 0.76
C TYR A 32 1.32 -5.16 2.06
N MET A 33 0.70 -3.98 2.11
CA MET A 33 -0.21 -3.59 3.18
C MET A 33 -1.52 -3.04 2.64
N LEU A 34 -2.63 -3.36 3.32
CA LEU A 34 -3.94 -2.77 3.07
C LEU A 34 -4.35 -1.93 4.27
N HIS A 35 -4.73 -0.68 4.01
CA HIS A 35 -5.29 0.21 5.00
C HIS A 35 -6.79 0.30 4.79
N ILE A 36 -7.54 -0.19 5.77
CA ILE A 36 -9.00 -0.08 5.83
C ILE A 36 -9.28 1.02 6.84
N ASP A 37 -9.50 2.22 6.33
CA ASP A 37 -9.55 3.48 7.09
C ASP A 37 -10.99 3.94 7.38
N LYS A 38 -11.96 3.04 7.16
CA LYS A 38 -13.38 3.33 7.31
C LYS A 38 -14.17 2.11 7.75
N LEU A 39 -14.25 1.91 9.06
CA LEU A 39 -15.04 0.82 9.65
C LEU A 39 -16.53 1.14 9.74
N SER A 40 -16.91 2.41 9.91
CA SER A 40 -18.30 2.88 9.89
C SER A 40 -18.43 4.22 9.13
N LYS A 41 -19.64 4.50 8.61
CA LYS A 41 -20.02 5.80 8.03
C LYS A 41 -20.67 6.73 9.06
N LYS A 42 -20.95 6.24 10.27
CA LYS A 42 -21.58 7.00 11.35
C LYS A 42 -20.52 7.79 12.12
N TYR A 43 -20.99 8.71 12.97
CA TYR A 43 -20.16 9.44 13.92
C TYR A 43 -20.08 8.69 15.25
N GLN A 44 -18.95 8.82 15.93
CA GLN A 44 -18.66 8.19 17.23
C GLN A 44 -19.64 8.62 18.33
N TYR A 45 -20.10 9.87 18.29
CA TYR A 45 -20.94 10.46 19.33
C TYR A 45 -22.28 10.93 18.76
N LEU A 46 -23.33 10.85 19.58
CA LEU A 46 -24.63 11.44 19.30
C LEU A 46 -24.61 12.95 19.57
N GLU A 47 -25.66 13.67 19.18
CA GLU A 47 -25.76 15.13 19.38
C GLU A 47 -25.68 15.56 20.86
N ASP A 48 -26.06 14.67 21.77
CA ASP A 48 -25.98 14.89 23.23
C ASP A 48 -24.59 14.58 23.82
N GLY A 49 -23.62 14.19 22.97
CA GLY A 49 -22.26 13.84 23.37
C GLY A 49 -22.11 12.42 23.92
N SER A 50 -23.19 11.63 24.00
CA SER A 50 -23.10 10.23 24.41
C SER A 50 -22.51 9.35 23.30
N LEU A 51 -21.85 8.26 23.69
CA LEU A 51 -21.28 7.29 22.76
C LEU A 51 -22.37 6.66 21.90
N ASN A 52 -22.15 6.65 20.58
CA ASN A 52 -23.04 6.02 19.62
C ASN A 52 -22.76 4.51 19.57
N GLU A 53 -23.47 3.71 20.35
CA GLU A 53 -23.30 2.24 20.36
C GLU A 53 -23.52 1.59 18.98
N LEU A 54 -24.34 2.19 18.10
CA LEU A 54 -24.50 1.69 16.74
C LEU A 54 -23.26 1.89 15.87
N TYR A 55 -22.47 2.93 16.14
CA TYR A 55 -21.17 3.14 15.49
C TYR A 55 -20.19 2.06 15.93
N VAL A 56 -20.09 1.81 17.24
CA VAL A 56 -19.21 0.78 17.82
C VAL A 56 -19.55 -0.60 17.25
N GLU A 57 -20.84 -0.95 17.18
CA GLU A 57 -21.29 -2.23 16.63
C GLU A 57 -20.97 -2.37 15.13
N GLU A 58 -21.13 -1.30 14.34
CA GLU A 58 -20.73 -1.33 12.92
C GLU A 58 -19.22 -1.54 12.76
N CYS A 59 -18.40 -0.84 13.54
CA CYS A 59 -16.95 -1.02 13.49
C CYS A 59 -16.55 -2.44 13.89
N LEU A 60 -17.17 -2.97 14.95
CA LEU A 60 -16.92 -4.32 15.45
C LEU A 60 -17.27 -5.38 14.41
N GLN A 61 -18.47 -5.30 13.82
CA GLN A 61 -18.90 -6.25 12.81
C GLN A 61 -18.00 -6.21 11.57
N LYS A 62 -17.59 -5.01 11.14
CA LYS A 62 -16.69 -4.84 10.00
C LYS A 62 -15.31 -5.46 10.27
N ALA A 63 -14.72 -5.20 11.43
CA ALA A 63 -13.43 -5.78 11.82
C ALA A 63 -13.49 -7.31 11.93
N ILE A 64 -14.56 -7.85 12.52
CA ILE A 64 -14.79 -9.31 12.60
C ILE A 64 -14.97 -9.92 11.20
N GLU A 65 -15.73 -9.28 10.32
CA GLU A 65 -15.94 -9.74 8.94
C GLU A 65 -14.59 -9.86 8.21
N ILE A 66 -13.77 -8.82 8.28
CA ILE A 66 -12.44 -8.79 7.63
C ILE A 66 -11.53 -9.87 8.23
N TYR A 67 -11.43 -9.96 9.56
CA TYR A 67 -10.59 -10.96 10.22
C TYR A 67 -10.98 -12.39 9.81
N ARG A 68 -12.28 -12.71 9.81
CA ARG A 68 -12.77 -14.03 9.40
C ARG A 68 -12.58 -14.31 7.91
N PHE A 69 -12.62 -13.28 7.07
CA PHE A 69 -12.43 -13.42 5.63
C PHE A 69 -11.00 -13.84 5.27
N ILE A 70 -10.00 -13.37 6.01
CA ILE A 70 -8.58 -13.72 5.80
C ILE A 70 -8.29 -15.20 6.10
N LYS A 71 -9.11 -15.85 6.95
CA LYS A 71 -8.97 -17.27 7.33
C LYS A 71 -7.62 -17.60 7.96
N TYR A 72 -7.23 -16.84 8.97
CA TYR A 72 -6.05 -17.17 9.79
C TYR A 72 -6.13 -18.60 10.36
N SER A 73 -4.96 -19.23 10.50
CA SER A 73 -4.85 -20.57 11.06
C SER A 73 -5.06 -20.60 12.59
N ASP A 74 -5.06 -21.79 13.18
CA ASP A 74 -5.06 -22.00 14.63
C ASP A 74 -3.65 -21.90 15.26
N ASN A 75 -2.71 -21.26 14.56
CA ASN A 75 -1.33 -21.06 14.98
C ASN A 75 -1.03 -19.56 15.08
N LEU A 76 -1.60 -18.90 16.09
CA LEU A 76 -1.59 -17.45 16.21
C LEU A 76 -0.54 -16.96 17.20
N LEU A 77 0.11 -15.85 16.87
CA LEU A 77 0.93 -15.09 17.77
C LEU A 77 0.25 -13.74 18.01
N VAL A 78 -0.15 -13.49 19.25
CA VAL A 78 -0.70 -12.19 19.69
C VAL A 78 0.42 -11.40 20.34
N VAL A 79 0.67 -10.22 19.80
CA VAL A 79 1.65 -9.27 20.32
C VAL A 79 0.91 -8.12 20.97
N TYR A 80 1.29 -7.81 22.21
CA TYR A 80 0.86 -6.59 22.91
C TYR A 80 2.08 -5.76 23.26
N GLU A 81 2.03 -4.50 22.86
CA GLU A 81 3.10 -3.52 23.09
C GLU A 81 2.64 -2.45 24.07
N ASP A 82 3.10 -2.55 25.31
CA ASP A 82 3.07 -1.43 26.24
C ASP A 82 4.22 -0.50 25.85
N LEU A 83 3.91 0.50 25.01
CA LEU A 83 4.89 1.38 24.37
C LEU A 83 5.71 2.19 25.39
N TYR A 84 5.12 2.57 26.52
CA TYR A 84 5.76 3.43 27.51
C TYR A 84 6.32 2.66 28.70
N GLY A 85 6.05 1.36 28.78
CA GLY A 85 6.57 0.46 29.80
C GLY A 85 5.98 0.75 31.17
N GLU A 86 4.69 1.08 31.19
CA GLU A 86 3.91 1.38 32.39
C GLU A 86 3.61 0.13 33.23
N GLU A 87 3.86 -1.07 32.69
CA GLU A 87 3.56 -2.35 33.31
C GLU A 87 2.06 -2.47 33.63
N ASN A 88 1.22 -2.13 32.64
CA ASN A 88 -0.24 -2.05 32.79
C ASN A 88 -0.89 -3.44 32.96
N GLU A 89 -0.89 -3.91 34.20
CA GLU A 89 -1.40 -5.24 34.56
C GLU A 89 -2.90 -5.40 34.29
N LYS A 90 -3.69 -4.31 34.32
CA LYS A 90 -5.13 -4.35 34.01
C LYS A 90 -5.37 -4.71 32.54
N GLU A 91 -4.65 -4.05 31.64
CA GLU A 91 -4.70 -4.30 30.19
C GLU A 91 -4.21 -5.70 29.86
N LYS A 92 -3.10 -6.12 30.47
CA LYS A 92 -2.57 -7.47 30.31
C LYS A 92 -3.58 -8.53 30.75
N GLN A 93 -4.18 -8.39 31.94
CA GLN A 93 -5.20 -9.32 32.44
C GLN A 93 -6.44 -9.33 31.55
N PHE A 94 -6.85 -8.17 31.04
CA PHE A 94 -7.94 -8.10 30.07
C PHE A 94 -7.59 -8.89 28.81
N LEU A 95 -6.42 -8.65 28.20
CA LEU A 95 -5.97 -9.35 27.01
C LEU A 95 -5.92 -10.85 27.24
N GLU A 96 -5.26 -11.31 28.30
CA GLU A 96 -5.17 -12.72 28.68
C GLU A 96 -6.56 -13.36 28.82
N SER A 97 -7.57 -12.62 29.31
CA SER A 97 -8.95 -13.10 29.40
C SER A 97 -9.65 -13.29 28.06
N THR A 98 -9.08 -12.77 26.96
CA THR A 98 -9.58 -12.97 25.59
C THR A 98 -8.90 -14.13 24.88
N LEU A 99 -7.80 -14.65 25.41
CA LEU A 99 -7.00 -15.69 24.79
C LEU A 99 -7.43 -17.07 25.29
N THR A 100 -7.58 -18.03 24.38
CA THR A 100 -7.84 -19.44 24.72
C THR A 100 -6.69 -20.33 24.24
N ASP A 101 -6.42 -21.38 25.00
CA ASP A 101 -5.35 -22.35 24.70
C ASP A 101 -3.96 -21.70 24.51
N VAL A 102 -3.54 -20.86 25.46
CA VAL A 102 -2.17 -20.29 25.48
C VAL A 102 -1.14 -21.43 25.54
N ILE A 103 -0.39 -21.57 24.45
CA ILE A 103 0.63 -22.62 24.25
C ILE A 103 1.94 -22.19 24.91
N GLN A 104 2.35 -20.95 24.65
CA GLN A 104 3.56 -20.34 25.18
C GLN A 104 3.37 -18.84 25.37
N TYR A 105 4.12 -18.29 26.31
CA TYR A 105 4.19 -16.87 26.60
C TYR A 105 5.66 -16.45 26.68
N ASP A 106 5.97 -15.28 26.15
CA ASP A 106 7.28 -14.64 26.26
C ASP A 106 7.10 -13.14 26.49
N THR A 107 8.12 -12.52 27.09
CA THR A 107 8.13 -11.07 27.28
C THR A 107 9.55 -10.53 27.25
N TYR A 108 9.73 -9.39 26.62
CA TYR A 108 11.00 -8.69 26.61
C TYR A 108 10.81 -7.19 26.44
N LYS A 109 11.81 -6.41 26.84
CA LYS A 109 11.83 -4.96 26.71
C LYS A 109 12.66 -4.57 25.48
N LEU A 110 12.25 -3.53 24.77
CA LEU A 110 13.01 -2.91 23.69
C LEU A 110 12.93 -1.39 23.79
N LYS A 111 13.99 -0.72 23.30
CA LYS A 111 14.05 0.75 23.27
C LYS A 111 13.47 1.26 21.97
N TRP A 112 12.70 2.34 22.03
CA TRP A 112 12.18 3.00 20.85
C TRP A 112 12.04 4.51 21.08
N GLN A 113 11.89 5.25 20.00
CA GLN A 113 11.82 6.70 19.99
C GLN A 113 10.90 7.11 18.84
N TYR A 114 10.18 8.22 18.98
CA TYR A 114 9.45 8.80 17.87
C TYR A 114 10.40 9.23 16.75
N PRO A 115 10.09 8.97 15.48
CA PRO A 115 10.95 9.41 14.40
C PRO A 115 10.96 10.94 14.36
N ILE A 116 12.15 11.50 14.55
CA ILE A 116 12.40 12.94 14.39
C ILE A 116 12.34 13.25 12.89
N ARG A 117 11.28 13.92 12.42
CA ARG A 117 11.26 14.39 11.03
C ARG A 117 12.04 15.70 10.96
N LYS A 118 12.81 15.87 9.89
CA LYS A 118 13.67 17.07 9.69
C LYS A 118 12.86 18.38 9.71
N ASP A 119 11.59 18.31 9.33
CA ASP A 119 10.70 19.47 9.21
C ASP A 119 9.82 19.67 10.46
N ASP A 120 9.89 18.79 11.46
CA ASP A 120 9.16 18.97 12.71
C ASP A 120 9.74 20.18 13.44
N LEU A 121 8.87 21.11 13.83
CA LEU A 121 9.29 22.22 14.70
C LEU A 121 9.89 21.62 15.99
N PRO A 122 10.91 22.24 16.60
CA PRO A 122 11.54 21.72 17.82
C PRO A 122 10.55 21.43 18.97
N ILE A 123 9.40 22.10 19.00
CA ILE A 123 8.32 21.87 19.98
C ILE A 123 7.51 20.59 19.74
N HIS A 124 7.64 19.98 18.56
CA HIS A 124 6.99 18.74 18.15
C HIS A 124 7.98 17.57 18.06
N GLN A 125 9.27 17.83 18.29
CA GLN A 125 10.28 16.79 18.36
C GLN A 125 10.23 16.17 19.76
N ASP A 126 9.93 14.89 19.79
CA ASP A 126 10.08 14.07 20.99
C ASP A 126 11.37 13.27 20.88
N ASP A 127 12.41 13.83 21.49
CA ASP A 127 13.74 13.25 21.55
C ASP A 127 13.91 12.23 22.70
N GLU A 128 12.83 11.87 23.40
CA GLU A 128 12.86 10.87 24.46
C GLU A 128 12.96 9.43 23.91
N VAL A 129 13.77 8.62 24.59
CA VAL A 129 13.88 7.18 24.31
C VAL A 129 13.04 6.42 25.32
N TYR A 130 11.93 5.86 24.84
CA TYR A 130 11.00 5.06 25.60
C TYR A 130 11.45 3.61 25.73
N THR A 131 10.86 2.91 26.71
CA THR A 131 11.03 1.46 26.89
C THR A 131 9.71 0.79 26.62
N CYS A 132 9.59 0.13 25.48
CA CYS A 132 8.44 -0.71 25.21
C CYS A 132 8.61 -2.05 25.94
N ILE A 133 7.55 -2.52 26.59
CA ILE A 133 7.44 -3.88 27.10
C ILE A 133 6.56 -4.66 26.14
N ARG A 134 7.14 -5.65 25.47
CA ARG A 134 6.42 -6.50 24.52
C ARG A 134 6.03 -7.81 25.19
N HIS A 135 4.75 -8.13 25.11
CA HIS A 135 4.16 -9.39 25.54
C HIS A 135 3.80 -10.21 24.31
N LEU A 136 4.17 -11.49 24.30
CA LEU A 136 3.95 -12.40 23.19
C LEU A 136 3.20 -13.62 23.68
N TYR A 137 2.04 -13.88 23.10
CA TYR A 137 1.20 -15.03 23.40
C TYR A 137 1.06 -15.90 22.16
N HIS A 138 1.59 -17.12 22.22
CA HIS A 138 1.32 -18.15 21.22
C HIS A 138 0.02 -18.86 21.60
N VAL A 139 -1.02 -18.70 20.81
CA VAL A 139 -2.39 -19.15 21.11
C VAL A 139 -3.01 -19.87 19.92
N LYS A 140 -4.09 -20.62 20.16
CA LYS A 140 -4.88 -21.21 19.09
C LYS A 140 -6.07 -20.38 18.66
N GLU A 141 -6.69 -19.71 19.62
CA GLU A 141 -7.93 -18.98 19.40
C GLU A 141 -7.97 -17.72 20.27
N ILE A 142 -8.72 -16.75 19.78
CA ILE A 142 -8.90 -15.43 20.40
C ILE A 142 -10.41 -15.16 20.40
N ASN A 143 -10.95 -14.69 21.51
CA ASN A 143 -12.27 -14.08 21.56
C ASN A 143 -12.22 -12.70 20.91
N ILE A 144 -12.18 -12.68 19.57
CA ILE A 144 -12.06 -11.46 18.76
C ILE A 144 -13.21 -10.48 19.00
N GLN A 145 -14.40 -10.97 19.36
CA GLN A 145 -15.53 -10.08 19.65
C GLN A 145 -15.27 -9.24 20.90
N LYS A 146 -14.76 -9.87 21.96
CA LYS A 146 -14.39 -9.17 23.20
C LYS A 146 -13.18 -8.28 23.00
N LEU A 147 -12.13 -8.78 22.34
CA LEU A 147 -10.88 -8.05 22.11
C LEU A 147 -11.10 -6.82 21.21
N PHE A 148 -11.71 -7.00 20.04
CA PHE A 148 -11.89 -5.90 19.07
C PHE A 148 -12.80 -4.81 19.62
N ARG A 149 -13.82 -5.16 20.43
CA ARG A 149 -14.67 -4.16 21.04
C ARG A 149 -13.88 -3.22 21.95
N GLU A 150 -12.96 -3.73 22.77
CA GLU A 150 -12.13 -2.86 23.63
C GLU A 150 -11.09 -2.07 22.84
N ILE A 151 -10.53 -2.63 21.76
CA ILE A 151 -9.65 -1.86 20.87
C ILE A 151 -10.41 -0.66 20.27
N ILE A 152 -11.62 -0.90 19.73
CA ILE A 152 -12.47 0.15 19.16
C ILE A 152 -12.81 1.21 20.19
N LEU A 153 -13.05 0.82 21.44
CA LEU A 153 -13.41 1.78 22.49
C LEU A 153 -12.22 2.57 23.05
N SER A 154 -10.98 2.18 22.77
CA SER A 154 -9.79 2.72 23.45
C SER A 154 -9.73 4.26 23.44
N ASP A 155 -10.11 4.91 22.34
CA ASP A 155 -10.09 6.37 22.20
C ASP A 155 -11.47 7.05 22.36
N ILE A 156 -12.55 6.26 22.52
CA ILE A 156 -13.93 6.78 22.46
C ILE A 156 -14.81 6.38 23.66
N GLY A 157 -14.22 5.88 24.74
CA GLY A 157 -14.92 5.62 26.00
C GLY A 157 -14.63 4.27 26.67
N GLY A 158 -13.59 3.56 26.25
CA GLY A 158 -13.15 2.28 26.79
C GLY A 158 -12.38 2.38 28.10
N GLU A 159 -12.20 1.24 28.75
CA GLU A 159 -11.46 1.15 30.01
C GLU A 159 -9.96 0.84 29.85
N MET A 160 -9.56 0.44 28.63
CA MET A 160 -8.23 0.00 28.26
C MET A 160 -7.68 0.94 27.17
N ASN A 161 -6.38 1.18 27.16
CA ASN A 161 -5.72 1.92 26.11
C ASN A 161 -5.00 0.95 25.16
N PHE A 162 -5.78 0.27 24.32
CA PHE A 162 -5.22 -0.64 23.32
C PHE A 162 -4.91 0.02 21.98
N CYS A 163 -5.09 1.34 21.85
CA CYS A 163 -4.89 2.06 20.60
C CYS A 163 -3.50 1.76 20.03
N SER A 164 -3.48 1.19 18.82
CA SER A 164 -2.27 0.82 18.08
C SER A 164 -1.28 -0.14 18.79
N SER A 165 -1.75 -0.95 19.76
CA SER A 165 -0.87 -1.75 20.63
C SER A 165 -0.97 -3.27 20.45
N ILE A 166 -2.03 -3.76 19.78
CA ILE A 166 -2.33 -5.20 19.65
C ILE A 166 -2.19 -5.67 18.20
N PHE A 167 -1.38 -6.70 17.98
CA PHE A 167 -1.18 -7.32 16.67
C PHE A 167 -1.54 -8.80 16.76
N ILE A 168 -2.31 -9.28 15.80
CA ILE A 168 -2.60 -10.71 15.65
C ILE A 168 -1.89 -11.20 14.41
N ILE A 169 -1.01 -12.18 14.59
CA ILE A 169 -0.13 -12.69 13.54
C ILE A 169 -0.40 -14.17 13.34
N ASP A 170 -0.66 -14.59 12.11
CA ASP A 170 -0.69 -16.01 11.77
C ASP A 170 0.72 -16.52 11.53
N SER A 171 1.21 -17.38 12.42
CA SER A 171 2.60 -17.86 12.40
C SER A 171 2.90 -18.75 11.19
N ASN A 172 1.87 -19.27 10.52
CA ASN A 172 2.05 -20.11 9.33
C ASN A 172 2.24 -19.26 8.06
N SER A 173 1.42 -18.23 7.87
CA SER A 173 1.46 -17.37 6.68
C SER A 173 2.35 -16.14 6.86
N GLY A 174 2.64 -15.73 8.10
CA GLY A 174 3.31 -14.49 8.44
C GLY A 174 2.39 -13.26 8.38
N CYS A 175 1.13 -13.40 7.95
CA CYS A 175 0.20 -12.28 7.81
C CYS A 175 -0.16 -11.66 9.18
N ILE A 176 -0.28 -10.33 9.20
CA ILE A 176 -0.50 -9.53 10.41
C ILE A 176 -1.81 -8.76 10.27
N PHE A 177 -2.66 -8.87 11.29
CA PHE A 177 -3.86 -8.07 11.49
C PHE A 177 -3.62 -7.06 12.61
N HIS A 178 -3.80 -5.78 12.30
CA HIS A 178 -3.64 -4.68 13.24
C HIS A 178 -4.86 -3.78 13.20
N LEU A 179 -5.85 -4.06 14.05
CA LEU A 179 -6.92 -3.12 14.35
C LEU A 179 -6.35 -2.08 15.30
N TYR A 180 -6.19 -0.84 14.83
CA TYR A 180 -5.49 0.17 15.62
C TYR A 180 -6.46 0.96 16.52
N ASP A 181 -7.69 1.23 16.08
CA ASP A 181 -8.77 1.82 16.88
C ASP A 181 -10.14 1.72 16.13
N ASP A 182 -11.10 2.60 16.44
CA ASP A 182 -12.40 2.71 15.80
C ASP A 182 -12.37 3.20 14.35
N ARG A 183 -11.32 3.92 13.95
CA ARG A 183 -11.17 4.52 12.62
C ARG A 183 -10.82 3.47 11.59
N GLY A 184 -9.98 2.50 11.93
CA GLY A 184 -9.50 1.55 10.93
C GLY A 184 -8.56 0.45 11.40
N LEU A 185 -8.08 -0.30 10.41
CA LEU A 185 -7.13 -1.38 10.58
C LEU A 185 -6.13 -1.46 9.43
N LEU A 186 -4.99 -2.09 9.71
CA LEU A 186 -3.96 -2.44 8.75
C LEU A 186 -3.84 -3.96 8.63
N LEU A 187 -3.71 -4.42 7.39
CA LEU A 187 -3.37 -5.81 7.07
C LEU A 187 -2.01 -5.83 6.40
N PHE A 188 -1.11 -6.69 6.88
CA PHE A 188 0.19 -6.90 6.25
C PHE A 188 0.32 -8.35 5.80
N ALA A 189 0.98 -8.56 4.68
CA ALA A 189 1.30 -9.90 4.21
C ALA A 189 2.72 -9.94 3.64
N PRO A 190 3.45 -11.07 3.76
CA PRO A 190 4.77 -11.19 3.14
C PRO A 190 4.68 -11.23 1.60
N LYS A 191 3.51 -11.56 1.06
CA LYS A 191 3.21 -11.63 -0.38
C LYS A 191 1.87 -11.00 -0.72
N GLU A 192 1.78 -10.37 -1.88
CA GLU A 192 0.56 -9.71 -2.39
C GLU A 192 -0.63 -10.67 -2.56
N GLU A 193 -0.37 -11.94 -2.93
CA GLU A 193 -1.40 -12.96 -3.19
C GLU A 193 -2.34 -13.18 -1.99
N TYR A 194 -1.86 -13.00 -0.76
CA TYR A 194 -2.66 -13.13 0.46
C TYR A 194 -3.68 -12.00 0.64
N LEU A 195 -3.46 -10.85 -0.01
CA LEU A 195 -4.30 -9.66 0.12
C LEU A 195 -5.25 -9.47 -1.07
N THR A 196 -5.07 -10.22 -2.15
CA THR A 196 -5.82 -10.03 -3.41
C THR A 196 -7.32 -10.24 -3.24
N ASP A 197 -7.73 -11.28 -2.52
CA ASP A 197 -9.16 -11.54 -2.29
C ASP A 197 -9.78 -10.52 -1.33
N VAL A 198 -9.00 -10.06 -0.34
CA VAL A 198 -9.42 -9.02 0.60
C VAL A 198 -9.63 -7.71 -0.15
N TRP A 199 -8.69 -7.34 -1.00
CA TRP A 199 -8.78 -6.17 -1.88
C TRP A 199 -10.09 -6.17 -2.67
N LYS A 200 -10.36 -7.25 -3.41
CA LYS A 200 -11.57 -7.38 -4.24
C LYS A 200 -12.85 -7.31 -3.42
N LYS A 201 -12.88 -7.96 -2.24
CA LYS A 201 -14.05 -8.04 -1.37
C LYS A 201 -14.36 -6.69 -0.70
N PHE A 202 -13.34 -5.94 -0.32
CA PHE A 202 -13.46 -4.74 0.52
C PHE A 202 -12.96 -3.46 -0.16
N GLN A 203 -12.88 -3.44 -1.49
CA GLN A 203 -12.34 -2.32 -2.27
C GLN A 203 -12.95 -0.97 -1.88
N ASP A 204 -14.27 -0.92 -1.63
CA ASP A 204 -15.00 0.31 -1.24
C ASP A 204 -14.67 0.82 0.18
N SER A 205 -13.92 0.05 0.97
CA SER A 205 -13.53 0.35 2.35
C SER A 205 -12.01 0.47 2.52
N ILE A 206 -11.23 0.23 1.46
CA ILE A 206 -9.77 0.28 1.47
C ILE A 206 -9.31 1.63 0.92
N PHE A 207 -8.35 2.26 1.60
CA PHE A 207 -7.74 3.54 1.22
C PHE A 207 -8.77 4.64 0.99
N THR A 208 -9.92 4.69 1.66
CA THR A 208 -10.98 5.62 1.25
C THR A 208 -10.59 7.10 1.39
N LEU A 209 -9.75 7.45 2.37
CA LEU A 209 -9.21 8.77 2.57
C LEU A 209 -7.97 8.99 1.68
N ASP A 210 -7.06 8.00 1.65
CA ASP A 210 -5.76 8.11 0.98
C ASP A 210 -5.82 7.91 -0.54
N TYR A 211 -6.79 7.14 -1.05
CA TYR A 211 -7.02 6.82 -2.48
C TYR A 211 -7.22 8.09 -3.31
N SER A 212 -7.80 9.12 -2.70
CA SER A 212 -8.10 10.38 -3.37
C SER A 212 -6.86 11.23 -3.68
N ASN A 213 -5.70 10.92 -3.08
CA ASN A 213 -4.50 11.75 -3.17
C ASN A 213 -3.64 11.43 -4.40
N PHE A 214 -3.85 10.31 -5.09
CA PHE A 214 -3.16 10.00 -6.34
C PHE A 214 -4.13 9.44 -7.39
N LYS A 215 -4.29 10.14 -8.51
CA LYS A 215 -5.24 9.74 -9.57
C LYS A 215 -4.79 10.15 -10.95
N ILE A 216 -4.92 9.25 -11.93
CA ILE A 216 -4.66 9.46 -13.35
C ILE A 216 -5.99 9.51 -14.10
N LYS A 217 -6.41 10.69 -14.55
CA LYS A 217 -7.59 10.87 -15.38
C LYS A 217 -7.20 10.92 -16.85
N VAL A 218 -7.73 9.98 -17.62
CA VAL A 218 -7.65 9.99 -19.08
C VAL A 218 -8.85 10.78 -19.59
N ASN A 219 -8.63 12.01 -20.07
CA ASN A 219 -9.72 12.87 -20.55
C ASN A 219 -10.11 12.53 -21.99
N SER A 220 -9.12 12.16 -22.82
CA SER A 220 -9.29 11.77 -24.20
C SER A 220 -8.10 10.91 -24.66
N LEU A 221 -8.34 10.03 -25.64
CA LEU A 221 -7.32 9.24 -26.33
C LEU A 221 -7.55 9.33 -27.84
N TYR A 222 -6.46 9.47 -28.58
CA TYR A 222 -6.49 9.68 -30.03
C TYR A 222 -5.15 9.34 -30.69
N TRP A 223 -5.18 9.08 -32.00
CA TRP A 223 -3.98 9.00 -32.86
C TRP A 223 -3.57 10.40 -33.35
N LEU A 224 -2.39 10.54 -33.96
CA LEU A 224 -1.71 11.80 -34.29
C LEU A 224 -2.60 12.87 -34.96
N ASP A 225 -3.46 12.47 -35.90
CA ASP A 225 -4.41 13.35 -36.61
C ASP A 225 -5.78 13.50 -35.93
N LYS A 226 -5.86 13.15 -34.64
CA LYS A 226 -7.12 13.00 -33.88
C LYS A 226 -8.09 12.01 -34.52
N ALA A 227 -7.56 11.10 -35.34
CA ALA A 227 -8.31 10.03 -35.96
C ALA A 227 -8.78 9.03 -34.89
N LYS A 228 -9.89 8.33 -35.18
CA LYS A 228 -10.37 7.23 -34.33
C LYS A 228 -9.52 5.96 -34.47
N ASP A 229 -8.88 5.80 -35.61
CA ASP A 229 -8.01 4.68 -35.91
C ASP A 229 -6.90 5.13 -36.89
N ASP A 230 -5.69 4.64 -36.70
CA ASP A 230 -4.56 4.81 -37.59
C ASP A 230 -3.58 3.64 -37.41
N PRO A 231 -3.52 2.68 -38.36
CA PRO A 231 -2.59 1.56 -38.29
C PRO A 231 -1.11 1.96 -38.36
N ASN A 232 -0.77 3.14 -38.90
CA ASN A 232 0.62 3.58 -39.07
C ASN A 232 1.13 4.39 -37.88
N ASP A 233 0.23 4.89 -37.04
CA ASP A 233 0.60 5.54 -35.80
C ASP A 233 0.82 4.49 -34.71
N LEU A 234 2.09 4.29 -34.34
CA LEU A 234 2.50 3.35 -33.30
C LEU A 234 2.35 3.92 -31.89
N CYS A 235 2.10 5.22 -31.76
CA CYS A 235 2.09 5.95 -30.51
C CYS A 235 0.69 6.45 -30.19
N LEU A 236 0.11 6.01 -29.09
CA LEU A 236 -1.17 6.54 -28.64
C LEU A 236 -0.96 7.88 -27.97
N HIS A 237 -1.76 8.87 -28.35
CA HIS A 237 -1.76 10.19 -27.75
C HIS A 237 -3.01 10.41 -26.88
N GLY A 238 -2.95 11.38 -25.97
CA GLY A 238 -4.09 11.69 -25.13
C GLY A 238 -3.90 12.90 -24.24
N ASP A 239 -5.04 13.46 -23.82
CA ASP A 239 -5.08 14.52 -22.81
C ASP A 239 -5.19 13.87 -21.43
N ILE A 240 -4.11 13.88 -20.68
CA ILE A 240 -4.01 13.20 -19.38
C ILE A 240 -3.89 14.23 -18.28
N THR A 241 -4.60 13.97 -17.18
CA THR A 241 -4.46 14.72 -15.93
C THR A 241 -4.01 13.77 -14.83
N VAL A 242 -2.91 14.09 -14.17
CA VAL A 242 -2.45 13.40 -12.95
C VAL A 242 -2.69 14.31 -11.75
N ILE A 243 -3.31 13.76 -10.71
CA ILE A 243 -3.58 14.40 -9.44
C ILE A 243 -2.59 13.82 -8.43
N ILE A 244 -1.82 14.68 -7.78
CA ILE A 244 -0.86 14.34 -6.73
C ILE A 244 -1.11 15.30 -5.57
N GLY A 245 -1.81 14.83 -4.54
CA GLY A 245 -2.30 15.64 -3.44
C GLY A 245 -3.25 16.72 -3.96
N GLU A 246 -2.91 17.98 -3.70
CA GLU A 246 -3.67 19.14 -4.17
C GLU A 246 -3.30 19.56 -5.61
N GLU A 247 -2.23 18.99 -6.16
CA GLU A 247 -1.71 19.38 -7.47
C GLU A 247 -2.40 18.64 -8.61
N LYS A 248 -2.70 19.38 -9.67
CA LYS A 248 -3.32 18.85 -10.89
C LYS A 248 -2.42 19.15 -12.08
N LEU A 249 -1.72 18.13 -12.54
CA LEU A 249 -0.81 18.21 -13.67
C LEU A 249 -1.52 17.72 -14.92
N SER A 250 -1.73 18.58 -15.92
CA SER A 250 -2.47 18.22 -17.15
C SER A 250 -1.64 18.47 -18.39
N TYR A 251 -1.57 17.50 -19.29
CA TYR A 251 -0.76 17.60 -20.49
C TYR A 251 -1.34 16.76 -21.65
N SER A 252 -1.22 17.26 -22.87
CA SER A 252 -1.44 16.47 -24.10
C SER A 252 -0.14 15.74 -24.41
N CYS A 253 -0.12 14.43 -24.20
CA CYS A 253 1.10 13.62 -24.17
C CYS A 253 1.02 12.41 -25.11
N THR A 254 2.15 11.74 -25.29
CA THR A 254 2.19 10.36 -25.80
C THR A 254 1.79 9.41 -24.68
N ALA A 255 0.50 9.08 -24.62
CA ALA A 255 -0.13 8.29 -23.58
C ALA A 255 0.48 6.89 -23.44
N SER A 256 0.89 6.24 -24.54
CA SER A 256 1.55 4.92 -24.47
C SER A 256 2.93 4.99 -23.81
N ALA A 257 3.73 6.01 -24.12
CA ALA A 257 5.01 6.23 -23.47
C ALA A 257 4.84 6.57 -21.98
N ALA A 258 3.86 7.43 -21.65
CA ALA A 258 3.52 7.75 -20.27
C ALA A 258 3.17 6.50 -19.46
N ALA A 259 2.29 5.64 -20.00
CA ALA A 259 1.86 4.43 -19.32
C ALA A 259 3.01 3.43 -19.13
N LEU A 260 3.89 3.23 -20.13
CA LEU A 260 5.04 2.35 -19.94
C LEU A 260 6.00 2.90 -18.87
N ARG A 261 6.28 4.22 -18.87
CA ARG A 261 7.13 4.84 -17.84
C ARG A 261 6.57 4.66 -16.43
N MET A 262 5.26 4.83 -16.26
CA MET A 262 4.60 4.54 -14.98
C MET A 262 4.57 3.05 -14.63
N LEU A 263 4.52 2.14 -15.61
CA LEU A 263 4.70 0.71 -15.35
C LEU A 263 6.13 0.43 -14.86
N LYS A 264 7.15 1.14 -15.39
CA LYS A 264 8.53 1.01 -14.90
C LYS A 264 8.62 1.33 -13.41
N THR A 265 7.89 2.35 -12.96
CA THR A 265 7.91 2.78 -11.56
C THR A 265 7.19 1.86 -10.57
N LEU A 266 6.67 0.70 -10.98
CA LEU A 266 6.21 -0.33 -10.03
C LEU A 266 7.38 -1.04 -9.32
N SER A 267 8.57 -0.98 -9.91
CA SER A 267 9.78 -1.63 -9.39
C SER A 267 10.99 -0.71 -9.33
N GLU A 268 10.93 0.45 -9.95
CA GLU A 268 12.07 1.36 -10.12
C GLU A 268 11.74 2.76 -9.60
N ASP A 269 12.73 3.42 -9.00
CA ASP A 269 12.62 4.84 -8.72
C ASP A 269 12.74 5.65 -10.01
N HIS A 270 12.13 6.83 -10.03
CA HIS A 270 12.20 7.75 -11.16
C HIS A 270 12.60 9.14 -10.67
N LEU A 271 13.59 9.73 -11.35
CA LEU A 271 13.97 11.11 -11.17
C LEU A 271 13.55 11.92 -12.40
N PRO A 272 13.11 13.17 -12.22
CA PRO A 272 12.76 14.01 -13.34
C PRO A 272 13.90 14.12 -14.35
N THR A 273 13.66 13.67 -15.58
CA THR A 273 14.70 13.46 -16.58
C THR A 273 14.26 14.02 -17.93
N LYS A 274 15.12 14.85 -18.52
CA LYS A 274 14.84 15.50 -19.81
C LYS A 274 14.74 14.45 -20.93
N GLY A 275 13.64 14.52 -21.68
CA GLY A 275 13.31 13.54 -22.72
C GLY A 275 12.58 12.31 -22.17
N GLU A 276 12.54 12.13 -20.85
CA GLU A 276 12.03 10.94 -20.16
C GLU A 276 10.89 11.25 -19.17
N GLN A 277 10.22 12.39 -19.36
CA GLN A 277 9.16 12.87 -18.46
C GLN A 277 7.97 11.91 -18.31
N MET A 278 7.36 11.84 -17.13
CA MET A 278 6.20 10.97 -16.91
C MET A 278 5.02 11.20 -17.86
N LEU A 279 4.74 12.45 -18.24
CA LEU A 279 3.83 12.79 -19.34
C LEU A 279 4.64 13.46 -20.47
N PRO A 280 5.20 12.69 -21.41
CA PRO A 280 6.04 13.26 -22.46
C PRO A 280 5.22 13.91 -23.56
N CYS A 281 5.72 15.03 -24.11
CA CYS A 281 5.18 15.59 -25.35
C CYS A 281 5.22 14.60 -26.51
N CYS A 282 6.30 13.83 -26.61
CA CYS A 282 6.54 12.87 -27.69
C CYS A 282 7.41 11.71 -27.19
N GLY A 283 7.24 10.52 -27.76
CA GLY A 283 8.19 9.40 -27.65
C GLY A 283 8.90 9.18 -28.98
N PHE A 284 9.75 10.13 -29.38
CA PHE A 284 10.34 10.17 -30.74
C PHE A 284 11.13 8.93 -31.12
N SER A 285 11.82 8.32 -30.16
CA SER A 285 12.69 7.18 -30.41
C SER A 285 12.41 6.08 -29.41
N MET A 286 12.15 4.87 -29.91
CA MET A 286 12.11 3.63 -29.14
C MET A 286 13.41 2.88 -29.41
N ILE A 287 14.23 2.70 -28.39
CA ILE A 287 15.54 2.05 -28.48
C ILE A 287 15.42 0.70 -27.75
N PRO A 288 15.27 -0.41 -28.47
CA PRO A 288 15.17 -1.72 -27.85
C PRO A 288 16.53 -2.18 -27.32
N ASN A 289 16.52 -2.97 -26.26
CA ASN A 289 17.69 -3.75 -25.87
C ASN A 289 17.86 -4.98 -26.80
N GLU A 290 18.99 -5.70 -26.65
CA GLU A 290 19.30 -6.85 -27.52
C GLU A 290 18.29 -7.99 -27.43
N ASN A 291 17.65 -8.17 -26.28
CA ASN A 291 16.71 -9.26 -26.02
C ASN A 291 15.26 -8.92 -26.42
N LEU A 292 14.98 -7.67 -26.76
CA LEU A 292 13.65 -7.13 -27.02
C LEU A 292 12.68 -7.28 -25.83
N ASP A 293 13.17 -7.26 -24.60
CA ASP A 293 12.35 -7.34 -23.38
C ASP A 293 12.32 -6.02 -22.58
N GLU A 294 13.08 -5.02 -23.04
CA GLU A 294 13.10 -3.65 -22.52
C GLU A 294 13.30 -2.62 -23.65
N VAL A 295 12.71 -1.44 -23.48
CA VAL A 295 12.83 -0.32 -24.40
C VAL A 295 13.09 0.99 -23.66
N ASP A 296 14.01 1.79 -24.19
CA ASP A 296 14.18 3.19 -23.81
C ASP A 296 13.38 4.07 -24.78
N ILE A 297 12.54 4.94 -24.23
CA ILE A 297 11.76 5.90 -25.01
C ILE A 297 12.33 7.28 -24.75
N ILE A 298 12.82 7.95 -25.80
CA ILE A 298 13.39 9.30 -25.70
C ILE A 298 12.53 10.28 -26.50
N GLY A 299 12.13 11.37 -25.84
CA GLY A 299 11.35 12.47 -26.40
C GLY A 299 12.12 13.80 -26.40
N CYS A 300 11.40 14.90 -26.61
CA CYS A 300 11.94 16.23 -26.38
C CYS A 300 11.88 16.65 -24.90
N ASP A 301 12.50 17.79 -24.57
CA ASP A 301 12.52 18.34 -23.22
C ASP A 301 11.13 18.81 -22.71
N ASN A 302 10.09 18.82 -23.56
CA ASN A 302 8.75 19.25 -23.19
C ASN A 302 7.92 18.09 -22.60
N GLY A 303 7.25 18.36 -21.49
CA GLY A 303 6.38 17.41 -20.82
C GLY A 303 6.08 17.84 -19.39
N VAL A 304 5.43 16.96 -18.65
CA VAL A 304 5.24 17.09 -17.20
C VAL A 304 5.92 15.92 -16.53
N ASP A 305 6.61 16.18 -15.43
CA ASP A 305 7.37 15.17 -14.71
C ASP A 305 7.22 15.31 -13.19
N TRP A 306 7.49 14.24 -12.46
CA TRP A 306 7.56 14.20 -11.00
C TRP A 306 8.44 13.02 -10.58
N ALA A 307 9.11 13.12 -9.43
CA ALA A 307 9.90 12.03 -8.90
C ALA A 307 9.03 10.93 -8.28
N VAL A 308 9.49 9.69 -8.35
CA VAL A 308 8.91 8.51 -7.69
C VAL A 308 10.01 7.80 -6.90
N PHE A 309 9.79 7.59 -5.61
CA PHE A 309 10.71 6.84 -4.75
C PHE A 309 9.96 5.77 -3.96
N HIS A 310 10.59 4.61 -3.82
CA HIS A 310 10.10 3.53 -2.95
C HIS A 310 10.75 3.65 -1.57
N GLU A 311 10.00 4.15 -0.59
CA GLU A 311 10.48 4.39 0.78
C GLU A 311 9.55 3.70 1.78
N ASP A 312 10.12 2.87 2.67
CA ASP A 312 9.40 2.25 3.79
C ASP A 312 8.09 1.54 3.38
N GLY A 313 8.10 0.81 2.26
CA GLY A 313 6.91 0.08 1.77
C GLY A 313 5.81 0.97 1.16
N MET A 314 6.04 2.28 1.08
CA MET A 314 5.18 3.25 0.42
C MET A 314 5.86 3.81 -0.84
N VAL A 315 5.10 4.54 -1.64
CA VAL A 315 5.57 5.27 -2.81
C VAL A 315 5.49 6.75 -2.51
N LYS A 316 6.63 7.43 -2.58
CA LYS A 316 6.75 8.86 -2.39
C LYS A 316 6.82 9.57 -3.73
N LEU A 317 5.93 10.52 -3.93
CA LEU A 317 5.81 11.33 -5.13
C LEU A 317 6.23 12.76 -4.82
N ILE A 318 7.06 13.37 -5.67
CA ILE A 318 7.52 14.76 -5.50
C ILE A 318 7.39 15.50 -6.82
N THR A 319 6.52 16.50 -6.87
CA THR A 319 6.35 17.38 -8.03
C THR A 319 7.42 18.48 -8.04
N GLU A 320 7.39 19.36 -9.05
CA GLU A 320 8.25 20.55 -9.09
C GLU A 320 8.05 21.50 -7.89
N ASN A 321 6.87 21.49 -7.26
CA ASN A 321 6.59 22.28 -6.06
C ASN A 321 7.31 21.74 -4.81
N GLY A 322 7.87 20.53 -4.87
CA GLY A 322 8.74 19.96 -3.84
C GLY A 322 8.01 19.34 -2.64
N ASN A 323 6.68 19.40 -2.59
CA ASN A 323 5.90 18.80 -1.51
C ASN A 323 5.81 17.27 -1.70
N PRO A 324 6.27 16.46 -0.73
CA PRO A 324 6.18 15.01 -0.85
C PRO A 324 4.75 14.52 -0.55
N LEU A 325 4.23 13.66 -1.42
CA LEU A 325 3.04 12.86 -1.15
C LEU A 325 3.45 11.40 -0.96
N PHE A 326 2.93 10.75 0.09
CA PHE A 326 3.09 9.31 0.30
C PHE A 326 1.82 8.57 -0.08
N VAL A 327 1.97 7.48 -0.81
CA VAL A 327 0.88 6.64 -1.32
C VAL A 327 1.20 5.18 -0.99
N TYR A 328 0.21 4.40 -0.56
CA TYR A 328 0.41 2.97 -0.37
C TYR A 328 0.77 2.29 -1.70
N TYR A 329 1.74 1.38 -1.70
CA TYR A 329 2.18 0.75 -2.93
C TYR A 329 1.05 0.04 -3.69
N LEU A 330 0.16 -0.68 -3.00
CA LEU A 330 -0.96 -1.38 -3.66
C LEU A 330 -1.97 -0.41 -4.28
N GLN A 331 -2.20 0.76 -3.66
CA GLN A 331 -3.00 1.84 -4.26
C GLN A 331 -2.33 2.39 -5.52
N TYR A 332 -1.04 2.69 -5.43
CA TYR A 332 -0.26 3.21 -6.55
C TYR A 332 -0.28 2.22 -7.72
N LYS A 333 0.00 0.94 -7.44
CA LYS A 333 -0.02 -0.15 -8.41
C LYS A 333 -1.38 -0.29 -9.11
N ASP A 334 -2.48 -0.32 -8.35
CA ASP A 334 -3.83 -0.41 -8.92
C ASP A 334 -4.11 0.75 -9.90
N GLU A 335 -3.73 1.97 -9.53
CA GLU A 335 -3.97 3.14 -10.37
C GLU A 335 -3.11 3.15 -11.64
N ILE A 336 -1.84 2.72 -11.55
CA ILE A 336 -0.97 2.56 -12.72
C ILE A 336 -1.49 1.47 -13.65
N LEU A 337 -1.84 0.29 -13.12
CA LEU A 337 -2.36 -0.81 -13.92
C LEU A 337 -3.67 -0.43 -14.60
N ARG A 338 -4.57 0.26 -13.90
CA ARG A 338 -5.82 0.78 -14.47
C ARG A 338 -5.57 1.75 -15.62
N PHE A 339 -4.56 2.62 -15.50
CA PHE A 339 -4.20 3.54 -16.59
C PHE A 339 -3.62 2.78 -17.80
N ALA A 340 -2.71 1.83 -17.56
CA ALA A 340 -2.18 0.96 -18.59
C ALA A 340 -3.31 0.19 -19.31
N ASP A 341 -4.23 -0.44 -18.57
CA ASP A 341 -5.38 -1.15 -19.13
C ASP A 341 -6.21 -0.27 -20.07
N ILE A 342 -6.47 0.99 -19.70
CA ILE A 342 -7.20 1.94 -20.55
C ILE A 342 -6.47 2.21 -21.87
N VAL A 343 -5.15 2.37 -21.82
CA VAL A 343 -4.31 2.58 -23.01
C VAL A 343 -4.31 1.34 -23.89
N GLU A 344 -4.05 0.18 -23.31
CA GLU A 344 -3.98 -1.09 -24.03
C GLU A 344 -5.34 -1.48 -24.66
N ASP A 345 -6.44 -1.26 -23.95
CA ASP A 345 -7.79 -1.47 -24.47
C ASP A 345 -8.10 -0.59 -25.68
N TYR A 346 -7.48 0.58 -25.78
CA TYR A 346 -7.62 1.44 -26.95
C TYR A 346 -6.89 0.83 -28.16
N TYR A 347 -5.68 0.30 -27.98
CA TYR A 347 -4.98 -0.46 -29.03
C TYR A 347 -5.77 -1.70 -29.46
N LYS A 348 -6.33 -2.47 -28.53
CA LYS A 348 -7.13 -3.68 -28.83
C LYS A 348 -8.39 -3.38 -29.65
N LYS A 349 -8.93 -2.17 -29.55
CA LYS A 349 -10.10 -1.71 -30.33
C LYS A 349 -9.72 -1.14 -31.71
N SER A 350 -8.45 -0.82 -31.93
CA SER A 350 -7.93 -0.31 -33.20
C SER A 350 -7.58 -1.45 -34.17
N LEU A 351 -7.41 -1.10 -35.45
CA LEU A 351 -6.82 -2.01 -36.42
C LEU A 351 -5.40 -2.41 -35.99
N PRO A 352 -4.94 -3.63 -36.33
CA PRO A 352 -3.57 -4.05 -36.09
C PRO A 352 -2.58 -3.04 -36.66
N LYS A 353 -1.52 -2.73 -35.89
CA LYS A 353 -0.51 -1.76 -36.31
C LYS A 353 0.35 -2.33 -37.43
N ASN A 354 0.63 -1.48 -38.43
CA ASN A 354 1.56 -1.76 -39.50
C ASN A 354 2.97 -1.62 -38.92
N LEU A 355 3.65 -2.74 -38.74
CA LEU A 355 5.02 -2.72 -38.22
C LEU A 355 5.96 -2.07 -39.24
N PRO A 356 6.92 -1.25 -38.79
CA PRO A 356 7.94 -0.66 -39.64
C PRO A 356 8.73 -1.71 -40.44
N GLU A 357 9.11 -1.36 -41.67
CA GLU A 357 10.03 -2.17 -42.46
C GLU A 357 11.45 -2.12 -41.89
N ASP A 358 11.83 -0.95 -41.35
CA ASP A 358 13.09 -0.78 -40.64
C ASP A 358 13.15 -1.71 -39.42
N GLU A 359 14.26 -2.45 -39.32
CA GLU A 359 14.41 -3.46 -38.28
C GLU A 359 14.52 -2.85 -36.89
N PHE A 360 15.21 -1.71 -36.76
CA PHE A 360 15.41 -1.06 -35.48
C PHE A 360 14.08 -0.49 -34.94
N GLU A 361 13.32 0.21 -35.78
CA GLU A 361 12.00 0.73 -35.40
C GLU A 361 11.00 -0.39 -35.05
N ARG A 362 10.96 -1.46 -35.86
CA ARG A 362 10.12 -2.64 -35.59
C ARG A 362 10.49 -3.30 -34.27
N ASN A 363 11.78 -3.48 -34.01
CA ASN A 363 12.27 -4.07 -32.77
C ASN A 363 11.95 -3.18 -31.56
N GLY A 364 11.99 -1.86 -31.70
CA GLY A 364 11.55 -0.91 -30.68
C GLY A 364 10.08 -1.12 -30.28
N TYR A 365 9.20 -1.27 -31.27
CA TYR A 365 7.78 -1.53 -31.01
C TYR A 365 7.52 -2.91 -30.38
N ILE A 366 8.26 -3.93 -30.78
CA ILE A 366 8.17 -5.27 -30.18
C ILE A 366 8.62 -5.22 -28.71
N ALA A 367 9.77 -4.61 -28.44
CA ALA A 367 10.30 -4.47 -27.09
C ALA A 367 9.38 -3.68 -26.17
N PHE A 368 8.72 -2.64 -26.70
CA PHE A 368 7.68 -1.89 -25.98
C PHE A 368 6.58 -2.80 -25.41
N TRP A 369 6.00 -3.66 -26.24
CA TRP A 369 4.90 -4.53 -25.80
C TRP A 369 5.37 -5.70 -24.93
N ASN A 370 6.55 -6.26 -25.20
CA ASN A 370 7.12 -7.28 -24.33
C ASN A 370 7.35 -6.71 -22.92
N GLU A 371 8.00 -5.54 -22.81
CA GLU A 371 8.21 -4.89 -21.51
C GLU A 371 6.87 -4.54 -20.83
N TRP A 372 5.90 -4.04 -21.60
CA TRP A 372 4.57 -3.73 -21.12
C TRP A 372 3.89 -4.94 -20.46
N HIS A 373 3.79 -6.07 -21.17
CA HIS A 373 3.14 -7.28 -20.68
C HIS A 373 3.91 -7.90 -19.51
N ARG A 374 5.25 -7.89 -19.55
CA ARG A 374 6.10 -8.33 -18.44
C ARG A 374 5.79 -7.56 -17.15
N ARG A 375 5.74 -6.22 -17.23
CA ARG A 375 5.51 -5.35 -16.06
C ARG A 375 4.09 -5.43 -15.51
N LYS A 376 3.11 -5.72 -16.36
CA LYS A 376 1.75 -6.04 -15.92
C LYS A 376 1.62 -7.42 -15.26
N GLY A 377 2.65 -8.27 -15.36
CA GLY A 377 2.63 -9.65 -14.86
C GLY A 377 1.83 -10.60 -15.76
N GLU A 378 1.73 -10.28 -17.05
CA GLU A 378 1.02 -11.08 -18.06
C GLU A 378 1.95 -12.09 -18.76
N GLU A 379 3.27 -11.98 -18.54
CA GLU A 379 4.25 -12.98 -18.97
C GLU A 379 4.42 -14.10 -17.94
N LYS A 380 4.40 -15.35 -18.42
CA LYS A 380 4.62 -16.58 -17.66
C LYS A 380 6.06 -17.05 -17.72
#